data_AF-A0A349K659-F1
#
_entry.id   AF-A0A349K659-F1
#
_cell.length_a   1.000
_cell.length_b   1.000
_cell.length_c   1.000
_cell.angle_alpha   90.00
_cell.angle_beta   90.00
_cell.angle_gamma   90.00
#
_symmetry.space_group_name_H-M   'P 1'
#
loop_
_entity.id
_entity.type
_entity.pdbx_description
1 polymer ?
#
loop_
_entity_poly.entity_id
_entity_poly.type
_entity_poly.pdbx_seq_one_letter_code
_entity_poly.pdbx_strand_id
1 'polypeptide(L)' 'ATKLEVKEAVQEVFGVTVIKVNTMNVKGKMKRFGPRFSPKPSWKKAIVSVAPGDSITLFEGV' A
#
# COMPACT_ATOMS: atom_id res chain seq x y z
N ALA A 1 9.96 5.42 -1.41
CA ALA A 1 9.14 4.24 -1.78
C ALA A 1 9.21 3.99 -3.28
N THR A 2 10.34 3.50 -3.77
CA THR A 2 10.42 2.83 -5.08
C THR A 2 9.76 1.45 -5.00
N LYS A 3 9.55 0.77 -6.14
CA LYS A 3 8.94 -0.58 -6.15
C LYS A 3 9.84 -1.63 -5.48
N LEU A 4 11.17 -1.45 -5.58
CA LEU A 4 12.15 -2.35 -5.01
C LEU A 4 12.13 -2.29 -3.47
N GLU A 5 12.16 -1.08 -2.91
CA GLU A 5 12.01 -0.86 -1.47
C GLU A 5 10.73 -1.49 -0.90
N VAL A 6 9.60 -1.35 -1.61
CA VAL A 6 8.32 -1.94 -1.17
C VAL A 6 8.37 -3.46 -1.23
N LYS A 7 9.06 -4.03 -2.22
CA LYS A 7 9.23 -5.48 -2.33
C LYS A 7 10.04 -6.00 -1.13
N GLU A 8 11.22 -5.44 -0.90
CA GLU A 8 12.13 -5.86 0.17
C GLU A 8 11.45 -5.77 1.55
N ALA A 9 10.83 -4.62 1.85
CA ALA A 9 10.15 -4.41 3.12
C ALA A 9 9.01 -5.40 3.37
N VAL A 10 8.23 -5.75 2.34
CA VAL A 10 7.14 -6.73 2.48
C VAL A 10 7.69 -8.14 2.67
N GLN A 11 8.76 -8.50 1.97
CA GLN A 11 9.41 -9.81 2.15
C GLN A 11 10.02 -9.95 3.54
N GLU A 12 10.64 -8.90 4.07
CA GLU A 12 11.27 -8.90 5.40
C GLU A 12 10.24 -8.95 6.53
N VAL A 13 9.21 -8.10 6.47
CA VAL A 13 8.21 -7.98 7.55
C VAL A 13 7.29 -9.19 7.61
N PHE A 14 6.92 -9.77 6.47
CA PHE A 14 5.93 -10.84 6.40
C PHE A 14 6.53 -12.21 6.05
N GLY A 15 7.82 -12.30 5.72
CA GLY A 15 8.49 -13.56 5.37
C GLY A 15 7.94 -14.23 4.10
N VAL A 16 7.23 -13.49 3.25
CA VAL A 16 6.56 -14.01 2.04
C VAL A 16 7.37 -13.78 0.78
N THR A 17 7.12 -14.56 -0.26
CA THR A 17 7.72 -14.37 -1.58
C THR A 17 6.85 -13.46 -2.45
N VAL A 18 7.39 -12.28 -2.80
CA VAL A 18 6.67 -11.31 -3.64
C VAL A 18 7.03 -11.49 -5.12
N ILE A 19 6.02 -11.76 -5.94
CA ILE A 19 6.15 -11.91 -7.40
C ILE A 19 6.15 -10.54 -8.09
N LYS A 20 5.20 -9.68 -7.72
CA LYS A 20 4.96 -8.42 -8.46
C LYS A 20 4.50 -7.30 -7.53
N VAL A 21 4.95 -6.09 -7.82
CA VAL A 21 4.53 -4.86 -7.12
C VAL A 21 4.02 -3.83 -8.13
N ASN A 22 2.77 -3.40 -7.93
CA ASN A 22 2.13 -2.32 -8.66
C ASN A 22 1.95 -1.14 -7.71
N THR A 23 2.42 0.05 -8.10
CA THR A 23 2.29 1.26 -7.27
C THR A 23 1.50 2.32 -8.00
N MET A 24 0.68 3.06 -7.27
CA MET A 24 -0.01 4.26 -7.77
C MET A 24 0.03 5.37 -6.73
N ASN A 25 0.14 6.61 -7.19
CA ASN A 25 0.01 7.79 -6.34
C ASN A 25 -1.45 8.22 -6.30
N VAL A 26 -2.07 8.12 -5.13
CA VAL A 26 -3.47 8.50 -4.92
C VAL A 26 -3.50 9.92 -4.39
N LYS A 27 -4.07 10.84 -5.17
CA LYS A 27 -4.27 12.22 -4.74
C LYS A 27 -5.28 12.25 -3.59
N GLY A 28 -4.93 12.92 -2.50
CA GLY A 28 -5.85 13.13 -1.40
C GLY A 28 -7.05 13.95 -1.85
N LYS A 29 -8.25 13.55 -1.42
CA LYS A 29 -9.48 14.25 -1.79
C LYS A 29 -9.50 15.63 -1.12
N MET A 30 -9.87 16.64 -1.89
CA MET A 30 -10.14 17.96 -1.34
C MET A 30 -11.41 17.89 -0.49
N LYS A 31 -11.33 18.32 0.76
CA LYS A 31 -12.46 18.35 1.68
C LYS A 31 -12.66 19.76 2.18
N ARG A 32 -13.89 20.08 2.56
CA ARG A 32 -14.24 21.38 3.11
C ARG A 32 -14.33 21.27 4.62
N PHE A 33 -13.69 22.20 5.30
CA PHE A 33 -13.80 22.40 6.75
C PHE A 33 -14.31 23.82 6.98
N GLY A 34 -15.62 23.95 7.23
CA GLY A 34 -16.29 25.25 7.33
C GLY A 34 -16.10 26.10 6.06
N PRO A 35 -15.57 27.33 6.15
CA PRO A 35 -15.31 28.16 4.98
C PRO A 35 -14.07 27.77 4.16
N ARG A 36 -13.16 26.94 4.70
CA ARG A 36 -11.88 26.62 4.04
C ARG A 36 -11.90 25.26 3.32
N PHE A 37 -11.20 25.17 2.19
CA PHE A 37 -10.89 23.90 1.54
C PHE A 37 -9.53 23.40 2.04
N SER A 38 -9.50 22.17 2.56
CA SER A 38 -8.29 21.49 3.01
C SER A 38 -8.15 20.15 2.31
N PRO A 39 -7.03 19.89 1.61
CA PRO A 39 -6.77 18.60 1.00
C PRO A 39 -6.38 17.57 2.07
N LYS A 40 -6.89 16.35 1.92
CA LYS A 40 -6.28 15.21 2.62
C LYS A 40 -4.87 14.96 2.06
N PRO A 41 -3.95 14.40 2.87
CA PRO A 41 -2.63 14.02 2.36
C PRO A 41 -2.77 13.02 1.20
N SER A 42 -2.00 13.25 0.14
CA SER A 42 -1.81 12.23 -0.90
C SER A 42 -0.99 11.08 -0.34
N TRP A 43 -1.26 9.88 -0.82
CA TRP A 43 -0.61 8.67 -0.35
C TRP A 43 -0.25 7.79 -1.53
N LYS A 44 0.76 6.96 -1.33
CA LYS A 44 1.18 5.97 -2.32
C LYS A 44 0.53 4.64 -1.96
N LYS A 45 -0.28 4.11 -2.88
CA LYS A 45 -0.86 2.78 -2.75
C LYS A 45 0.05 1.79 -3.46
N ALA A 46 0.36 0.67 -2.81
CA ALA A 46 1.00 -0.48 -3.42
C ALA A 46 0.03 -1.66 -3.42
N ILE A 47 -0.07 -2.35 -4.54
CA ILE A 47 -0.77 -3.63 -4.70
C ILE A 47 0.32 -4.66 -4.95
N VAL A 48 0.39 -5.67 -4.10
CA VAL A 48 1.45 -6.66 -4.09
C VAL A 48 0.87 -8.03 -4.38
N SER A 49 1.48 -8.76 -5.30
CA SER A 49 1.14 -10.15 -5.62
C SER A 49 2.17 -11.06 -4.97
N VAL A 50 1.70 -11.91 -4.06
CA VAL A 50 2.50 -12.93 -3.37
C VAL A 50 2.44 -14.27 -4.11
N ALA A 51 3.36 -15.18 -3.78
CA ALA A 51 3.39 -16.52 -4.35
C ALA A 51 2.15 -17.35 -3.95
N PRO A 52 1.68 -18.25 -4.84
CA PRO A 52 0.57 -19.15 -4.51
C PRO A 52 1.00 -20.10 -3.38
N GLY A 53 0.41 -19.94 -2.21
CA GLY A 53 0.73 -20.71 -1.00
C GLY A 53 1.20 -19.85 0.18
N ASP A 54 1.65 -18.62 -0.08
CA ASP A 54 2.00 -17.67 0.97
C ASP A 54 0.75 -16.85 1.36
N SER A 55 0.31 -16.92 2.61
CA SER A 55 -0.77 -16.09 3.15
C SER A 55 -0.25 -15.15 4.24
N ILE A 56 -0.80 -13.94 4.27
CA ILE A 56 -0.51 -12.94 5.30
C ILE A 56 -1.62 -13.04 6.36
N THR A 57 -1.34 -13.71 7.47
CA THR A 57 -2.29 -14.02 8.54
C THR A 57 -2.87 -12.77 9.23
N LEU A 58 -2.22 -11.61 9.09
CA LEU A 58 -2.68 -10.34 9.67
C LEU A 58 -4.02 -9.83 9.10
N PHE A 59 -4.47 -10.35 7.96
CA PHE A 59 -5.64 -9.82 7.22
C PHE A 59 -6.75 -10.85 6.93
N GLU A 60 -6.64 -12.11 7.38
CA GLU A 60 -7.62 -13.19 7.10
C GLU A 60 -8.95 -13.07 7.87
N GLY A 61 -9.14 -12.04 8.70
CA GLY A 61 -10.29 -11.90 9.61
C GLY A 61 -11.10 -10.60 9.51
N VAL A 62 -11.17 -9.95 8.35
CA VAL A 62 -12.02 -8.75 8.13
C VAL A 62 -13.04 -8.99 7.02
#